data_AF-A0A662MBT9-F1
#
_entry.id   AF-A0A662MBT9-F1
#
_cell.length_a   1.000
_cell.length_b   1.000
_cell.length_c   1.000
_cell.angle_alpha   90.00
_cell.angle_beta   90.00
_cell.angle_gamma   90.00
#
_symmetry.space_group_name_H-M   'P 1'
#
loop_
_entity.id
_entity.type
_entity.pdbx_description
1 polymer ?
#
loop_
_entity_poly.entity_id
_entity_poly.type
_entity_poly.pdbx_seq_one_letter_code
_entity_poly.pdbx_strand_id
1 'polypeptide(L)' 'PAQGDVMQSRFGTHGDYESIVYAPNSPQEMLDLTIKAFNTAETLRTPVTVLSDEIVGHLRERVEVPEKVEVVNR' A
#
# COMPACT_ATOMS: atom_id res chain seq x y z
N PRO A 1 11.23 -14.87 7.09
CA PRO A 1 11.21 -13.41 6.88
C PRO A 1 12.17 -12.96 5.77
N ALA A 2 11.63 -12.38 4.70
CA ALA A 2 12.37 -11.73 3.63
C ALA A 2 11.49 -10.63 3.03
N GLN A 3 12.10 -9.54 2.57
CA GLN A 3 11.43 -8.45 1.82
C GLN A 3 11.97 -8.45 0.38
N GLY A 4 11.78 -9.57 -0.31
CA GLY A 4 12.40 -9.82 -1.62
C GLY A 4 11.67 -9.18 -2.81
N ASP A 5 10.40 -8.84 -2.63
CA ASP A 5 9.53 -8.43 -3.74
C ASP A 5 9.68 -6.95 -4.12
N VAL A 6 10.55 -6.18 -3.46
CA VAL A 6 10.77 -4.75 -3.74
C VAL A 6 11.21 -4.50 -5.20
N MET A 7 12.11 -5.35 -5.71
CA MET A 7 12.56 -5.22 -7.09
C MET A 7 11.49 -5.67 -8.08
N GLN A 8 10.70 -6.68 -7.73
CA GLN A 8 9.58 -7.13 -8.56
C GLN A 8 8.45 -6.10 -8.59
N SER A 9 8.14 -5.44 -7.47
CA SER A 9 7.11 -4.40 -7.42
C SER A 9 7.48 -3.15 -8.21
N ARG A 10 8.79 -2.90 -8.39
CA ARG A 10 9.29 -1.77 -9.17
C ARG A 10 9.50 -2.09 -10.66
N PHE A 11 9.98 -3.29 -10.99
CA PHE A 11 10.45 -3.64 -12.33
C PHE A 11 9.78 -4.89 -12.93
N GLY A 12 8.73 -5.41 -12.30
CA GLY A 12 8.13 -6.70 -12.67
C GLY A 12 7.38 -6.73 -13.99
N THR A 13 6.98 -5.58 -14.54
CA THR A 13 6.28 -5.49 -15.83
C THR A 13 7.20 -5.01 -16.95
N HIS A 14 6.86 -5.40 -18.19
CA HIS A 14 7.52 -4.88 -19.38
C HIS A 14 6.99 -3.50 -19.76
N GLY A 15 7.78 -2.74 -20.53
CA GLY A 15 7.44 -1.41 -20.99
C GLY A 15 7.79 -0.29 -20.00
N ASP A 16 7.68 0.95 -20.46
CA ASP A 16 7.91 2.12 -19.64
C ASP A 16 6.67 2.38 -18.78
N TYR A 17 6.80 2.20 -17.47
CA TYR A 17 5.74 2.48 -16.51
C TYR A 17 6.36 2.96 -15.19
N GLU A 18 5.61 3.78 -14.46
CA GLU A 18 5.96 4.17 -13.10
C GLU A 18 5.07 3.41 -12.12
N SER A 19 5.70 2.58 -11.29
CA SER A 19 5.01 1.79 -10.27
C SER A 19 4.79 2.62 -9.01
N ILE A 20 3.58 2.56 -8.45
CA ILE A 20 3.25 3.20 -7.18
C ILE A 20 3.10 2.09 -6.14
N VAL A 21 3.99 2.13 -5.14
CA VAL A 21 4.08 1.10 -4.10
C VAL A 21 4.16 1.76 -2.73
N TYR A 22 3.34 1.29 -1.80
CA TYR A 22 3.41 1.63 -0.38
C TYR A 22 3.81 0.41 0.43
N ALA A 23 4.81 0.54 1.30
CA ALA A 23 5.32 -0.55 2.14
C ALA A 23 5.09 -0.19 3.62
N PRO A 24 4.07 -0.76 4.29
CA PRO A 24 3.79 -0.49 5.70
C PRO A 24 4.81 -1.17 6.62
N ASN A 25 5.14 -0.54 7.76
CA ASN A 25 5.95 -1.15 8.81
C ASN A 25 5.16 -1.62 10.04
N SER A 26 3.89 -1.22 10.16
CA SER A 26 3.03 -1.51 11.30
C SER A 26 1.57 -1.75 10.88
N PRO A 27 0.75 -2.41 11.72
CA PRO A 27 -0.69 -2.48 11.48
C PRO A 27 -1.40 -1.11 11.34
N GLN A 28 -0.94 -0.07 12.01
CA GLN A 28 -1.45 1.31 11.84
C GLN A 28 -1.14 1.84 10.45
N GLU A 29 0.13 1.75 10.01
CA GLU A 29 0.50 2.16 8.66
C GLU A 29 -0.19 1.32 7.59
N MET A 30 -0.46 0.04 7.85
CA MET A 30 -1.24 -0.81 6.95
C MET A 30 -2.62 -0.21 6.70
N LEU A 31 -3.33 0.24 7.74
CA LEU A 31 -4.61 0.94 7.58
C LEU A 31 -4.46 2.23 6.77
N ASP A 32 -3.54 3.10 7.19
CA ASP A 32 -3.39 4.45 6.64
C ASP A 32 -2.93 4.43 5.17
N LEU A 33 -1.98 3.55 4.85
CA LEU A 33 -1.45 3.40 3.50
C LEU A 33 -2.42 2.67 2.58
N THR A 34 -3.25 1.76 3.08
CA THR A 34 -4.34 1.17 2.26
C THR A 34 -5.35 2.23 1.85
N ILE A 35 -5.77 3.11 2.77
CA ILE A 35 -6.64 4.25 2.45
C ILE A 35 -6.00 5.13 1.38
N LYS A 36 -4.73 5.49 1.58
CA LYS A 36 -3.98 6.30 0.63
C LYS A 36 -3.83 5.61 -0.73
N ALA A 37 -3.65 4.29 -0.76
CA ALA A 37 -3.52 3.51 -1.98
C ALA A 37 -4.77 3.61 -2.86
N PHE A 38 -5.96 3.42 -2.27
CA PHE A 38 -7.23 3.57 -3.01
C PHE A 38 -7.39 4.98 -3.59
N ASN A 39 -7.20 6.02 -2.77
CA ASN A 39 -7.31 7.41 -3.24
C ASN A 39 -6.30 7.73 -4.35
N THR A 40 -5.07 7.22 -4.23
CA THR A 40 -4.02 7.41 -5.23
C THR A 40 -4.37 6.69 -6.54
N ALA A 41 -4.89 5.47 -6.44
CA ALA A 41 -5.33 4.68 -7.59
C ALA A 41 -6.47 5.39 -8.36
N GLU A 42 -7.45 5.95 -7.66
CA GLU A 42 -8.54 6.73 -8.28
C GLU A 42 -8.02 8.03 -8.91
N THR A 43 -7.13 8.75 -8.21
CA THR A 43 -6.56 10.02 -8.69
C THR A 43 -5.75 9.85 -9.97
N LEU A 44 -4.85 8.85 -9.98
CA LEU A 44 -3.89 8.65 -11.06
C LEU A 44 -4.39 7.67 -12.13
N ARG A 45 -5.47 6.96 -11.84
CA ARG A 45 -6.06 5.94 -12.71
C ARG A 45 -5.06 4.84 -13.07
N THR A 46 -4.22 4.47 -12.11
CA THR A 46 -3.17 3.46 -12.25
C THR A 46 -3.24 2.46 -11.10
N PRO A 47 -2.73 1.22 -11.30
CA PRO A 47 -2.60 0.27 -10.21
C PRO A 47 -1.65 0.78 -9.13
N VAL A 48 -2.04 0.62 -7.86
CA VAL A 48 -1.20 0.93 -6.69
C VAL A 48 -1.06 -0.34 -5.86
N THR A 49 0.17 -0.70 -5.49
CA THR A 49 0.46 -1.90 -4.70
C THR A 49 0.72 -1.53 -3.25
N VAL A 50 0.09 -2.25 -2.30
CA VAL A 50 0.48 -2.23 -0.88
C VAL A 50 1.34 -3.46 -0.62
N LEU A 51 2.65 -3.24 -0.46
CA LEU A 51 3.67 -4.28 -0.32
C LEU A 51 3.96 -4.55 1.17
N SER A 52 3.11 -5.35 1.80
CA SER A 52 3.33 -5.81 3.18
C SER A 52 4.20 -7.07 3.23
N ASP A 53 4.70 -7.39 4.42
CA ASP A 53 5.41 -8.64 4.70
C ASP A 53 4.70 -9.50 5.77
N GLU A 54 5.27 -10.69 5.99
CA GLU A 54 4.80 -11.68 6.95
C GLU A 54 4.87 -11.20 8.40
N ILE A 55 5.86 -10.39 8.76
CA ILE A 55 6.02 -9.89 10.12
C ILE A 55 4.86 -8.95 10.43
N VAL A 56 4.63 -7.93 9.60
CA VAL A 56 3.54 -6.97 9.79
C VAL A 56 2.18 -7.68 9.78
N GLY A 57 1.99 -8.69 8.93
CA GLY A 57 0.77 -9.49 8.88
C GLY A 57 0.47 -10.29 10.16
N HIS A 58 1.47 -10.58 10.99
CA HIS A 58 1.32 -11.28 12.27
C HIS A 58 1.39 -10.35 13.49
N LEU A 59 1.78 -9.09 13.31
CA LEU A 59 1.79 -8.10 14.39
C LEU A 59 0.36 -7.77 14.83
N ARG A 60 0.24 -7.42 16.12
CA ARG A 60 -1.00 -6.92 16.71
C ARG A 60 -0.69 -5.70 17.55
N GLU A 61 -1.36 -4.60 17.26
CA GLU A 61 -1.31 -3.38 18.03
C GLU A 61 -2.71 -2.75 18.10
N ARG A 62 -2.87 -1.75 18.96
CA ARG A 62 -4.08 -0.92 18.94
C ARG A 62 -3.96 0.03 17.75
N VAL A 63 -4.96 0.01 16.88
CA VAL A 63 -5.04 0.88 15.70
C VAL A 63 -6.10 1.94 15.95
N GLU A 64 -5.79 3.18 15.59
CA GLU A 64 -6.72 4.29 15.57
C GLU A 64 -7.44 4.31 14.22
N VAL A 65 -8.74 3.99 14.24
CA VAL A 65 -9.58 4.03 13.03
C VAL A 65 -10.27 5.38 12.95
N PRO A 66 -10.03 6.18 11.90
CA PRO A 66 -10.69 7.48 11.75
C PRO A 66 -12.19 7.30 11.50
N GLU A 67 -13.02 8.14 12.14
CA GLU A 67 -14.49 8.11 11.94
C GLU A 67 -14.91 8.48 10.51
N LYS A 68 -14.08 9.30 9.84
CA LYS A 68 -14.29 9.75 8.47
C LYS A 68 -12.99 9.67 7.70
N VAL A 69 -13.07 9.16 6.48
CA VAL A 69 -11.96 9.05 5.56
C VAL A 69 -12.29 9.90 4.33
N GLU A 70 -11.32 10.69 3.86
CA GLU A 70 -11.44 11.35 2.57
C GLU A 70 -11.44 10.28 1.48
N VAL A 71 -12.49 10.25 0.66
CA VAL A 71 -12.62 9.29 -0.44
C VAL A 71 -12.65 10.07 -1.74
N VAL A 72 -11.68 9.81 -2.61
CA VAL A 72 -11.67 10.32 -3.97
C VAL A 72 -12.67 9.51 -4.78
N ASN A 73 -13.75 10.17 -5.23
CA ASN A 73 -14.77 9.54 -6.06
C ASN A 73 -14.44 9.68 -7.55
N ARG A 74 -14.83 8.66 -8.31
CA ARG A 74 -14.67 8.57 -9.76
C ARG A 74 -15.80 9.25 -10.52
#